data_AF-A0A1I1TI96-F1
#
_entry.id   AF-A0A1I1TI96-F1
#
_cell.length_a   1.000
_cell.length_b   1.000
_cell.length_c   1.000
_cell.angle_alpha   90.00
_cell.angle_beta   90.00
_cell.angle_gamma   90.00
#
_symmetry.space_group_name_H-M   'P 1'
#
loop_
_entity.id
_entity.type
_entity.pdbx_description
1 polymer ?
#
loop_
_entity_poly.entity_id
_entity_poly.type
_entity_poly.pdbx_seq_one_letter_code
_entity_poly.pdbx_strand_id
1 'polypeptide(L)'
;MNDELFNLIERLANLLRQETRLEGLSLGLQPIQQEALYYLSTCNRYSDTTLAVTEFLGLTKGTVSQSLKVLENKSLIIRQKDEKDKRITHLKVTNSGQAFLAKTCPPQKFSSAVKNLSTHEQDETKDLLYKLLNNYQEVTGRTAFGVCKNCKFNQNTPEGIRCGLTFETLSLDDVKLICKEYST
;
A
#
# COMPACT_ATOMS: atom_id res chain seq x y z
N MET A 1 3.12 29.90 -11.40
CA MET A 1 2.05 29.30 -10.59
C MET A 1 2.74 28.61 -9.43
N ASN A 2 2.65 29.14 -8.21
CA ASN A 2 3.39 28.62 -7.05
C ASN A 2 2.37 28.04 -6.06
N ASP A 3 1.88 26.84 -6.34
CA ASP A 3 1.09 26.10 -5.36
C ASP A 3 2.06 25.51 -4.33
N GLU A 4 2.10 26.13 -3.16
CA GLU A 4 3.02 25.76 -2.08
C GLU A 4 2.79 24.33 -1.59
N LEU A 5 1.52 23.91 -1.47
CA LEU A 5 1.18 22.57 -1.01
C LEU A 5 1.64 21.50 -2.01
N PHE A 6 1.40 21.73 -3.30
CA PHE A 6 1.91 20.86 -4.36
C PHE A 6 3.44 20.75 -4.31
N ASN A 7 4.15 21.88 -4.18
CA ASN A 7 5.60 21.89 -4.14
C ASN A 7 6.17 21.15 -2.92
N LEU A 8 5.53 21.26 -1.75
CA LEU A 8 5.90 20.52 -0.55
C LEU A 8 5.73 19.01 -0.74
N ILE A 9 4.59 18.58 -1.30
CA ILE A 9 4.31 17.16 -1.58
C ILE A 9 5.33 16.60 -2.56
N GLU A 10 5.58 17.30 -3.68
CA GLU A 10 6.56 16.87 -4.68
C GLU A 10 7.98 16.80 -4.11
N ARG A 11 8.37 17.78 -3.28
CA ARG A 11 9.70 17.79 -2.67
C ARG A 11 9.88 16.64 -1.68
N LEU A 12 8.89 16.38 -0.82
CA LEU A 12 8.91 15.25 0.11
C LEU A 12 8.93 13.92 -0.64
N ALA A 13 8.08 13.77 -1.66
CA ALA A 13 8.03 12.54 -2.47
C ALA A 13 9.36 12.28 -3.19
N ASN A 14 10.02 13.32 -3.70
CA ASN A 14 11.34 13.17 -4.33
C ASN A 14 12.42 12.73 -3.32
N LEU A 15 12.46 13.33 -2.13
CA LEU A 15 13.42 12.94 -1.07
C LEU A 15 13.20 11.48 -0.65
N LEU A 16 11.95 11.07 -0.42
CA LEU A 16 11.61 9.69 -0.10
C LEU A 16 12.05 8.72 -1.20
N ARG A 17 11.76 9.02 -2.47
CA ARG A 17 12.20 8.19 -3.61
C ARG A 17 13.72 8.08 -3.71
N GLN A 18 14.47 9.12 -3.36
CA GLN A 18 15.93 9.08 -3.33
C GLN A 18 16.44 8.13 -2.25
N GLU A 19 15.84 8.16 -1.05
CA GLU A 19 16.22 7.25 0.03
C GLU A 19 15.86 5.80 -0.29
N THR A 20 14.64 5.53 -0.77
CA THR A 20 14.21 4.19 -1.19
C THR A 20 15.12 3.60 -2.26
N ARG A 21 15.61 4.41 -3.20
CA ARG A 21 16.61 3.94 -4.19
C ARG A 21 17.86 3.39 -3.53
N LEU A 22 18.38 4.07 -2.51
CA LEU A 22 19.60 3.66 -1.80
C LEU A 22 19.38 2.36 -1.02
N GLU A 23 18.23 2.22 -0.37
CA GLU A 23 17.88 1.04 0.42
C GLU A 23 17.75 -0.22 -0.44
N GLY A 24 17.14 -0.06 -1.63
CA GLY A 24 16.99 -1.13 -2.62
C GLY A 24 18.30 -1.65 -3.22
N LEU A 25 19.40 -0.89 -3.15
CA LEU A 25 20.70 -1.30 -3.71
C LEU A 25 21.20 -2.60 -3.09
N SER A 26 20.94 -2.82 -1.80
CA SER A 26 21.35 -4.03 -1.07
C SER A 26 20.86 -5.33 -1.73
N LEU A 27 19.70 -5.30 -2.38
CA LEU A 27 19.13 -6.41 -3.13
C LEU A 27 19.06 -6.15 -4.64
N GLY A 28 19.62 -5.04 -5.13
CA GLY A 28 19.50 -4.61 -6.53
C GLY A 28 18.05 -4.40 -6.97
N LEU A 29 17.18 -3.94 -6.06
CA LEU A 29 15.78 -3.66 -6.36
C LEU A 29 15.61 -2.26 -6.93
N GLN A 30 14.85 -2.17 -8.03
CA GLN A 30 14.40 -0.89 -8.57
C GLN A 30 13.29 -0.30 -7.68
N PRO A 31 13.10 1.03 -7.67
CA PRO A 31 12.07 1.69 -6.85
C PRO A 31 10.69 1.07 -6.99
N ILE A 32 10.28 0.77 -8.23
CA ILE A 32 8.97 0.20 -8.48
C ILE A 32 8.76 -1.20 -7.90
N GLN A 33 9.83 -1.99 -7.77
CA GLN A 33 9.79 -3.30 -7.14
C GLN A 33 9.63 -3.15 -5.63
N GLN A 34 10.28 -2.15 -5.04
CA GLN A 34 10.13 -1.84 -3.62
C GLN A 34 8.73 -1.31 -3.30
N GLU A 35 8.18 -0.43 -4.15
CA GLU A 35 6.81 0.07 -4.02
C GLU A 35 5.78 -1.06 -4.11
N ALA A 36 5.93 -1.98 -5.07
CA ALA A 36 5.07 -3.17 -5.18
C ALA A 36 5.17 -4.08 -3.95
N LEU A 37 6.39 -4.30 -3.43
CA LEU A 37 6.62 -5.10 -2.22
C LEU A 37 5.98 -4.46 -0.99
N TYR A 38 6.15 -3.15 -0.82
CA TYR A 38 5.56 -2.39 0.29
C TYR A 38 4.03 -2.39 0.21
N TYR A 39 3.45 -2.16 -0.97
CA TYR A 39 2.01 -2.27 -1.17
C TYR A 39 1.47 -3.65 -0.77
N LEU A 40 2.11 -4.74 -1.24
CA LEU A 40 1.71 -6.10 -0.90
C LEU A 40 1.84 -6.41 0.61
N SER A 41 2.69 -5.68 1.34
CA SER A 41 2.80 -5.82 2.80
C SER A 41 1.71 -5.06 3.58
N THR A 42 1.02 -4.13 2.93
CA THR A 42 0.07 -3.20 3.55
C THR A 42 -1.34 -3.32 2.97
N CYS A 43 -1.61 -4.31 2.13
CA CYS A 43 -2.90 -4.55 1.52
C CYS A 43 -3.57 -5.84 2.03
N ASN A 44 -4.90 -5.86 2.04
CA ASN A 44 -5.67 -7.02 2.49
C ASN A 44 -5.81 -8.08 1.37
N ARG A 45 -6.46 -9.20 1.70
CA ARG A 45 -6.67 -10.32 0.76
C ARG A 45 -7.49 -10.00 -0.50
N TYR A 46 -8.20 -8.88 -0.55
CA TYR A 46 -8.90 -8.45 -1.77
C TYR A 46 -7.95 -7.73 -2.75
N SER A 47 -6.77 -7.35 -2.26
CA SER A 47 -5.89 -6.37 -2.88
C SER A 47 -4.49 -6.93 -3.16
N ASP A 48 -4.28 -8.22 -2.93
CA ASP A 48 -3.00 -8.91 -3.06
C ASP A 48 -2.90 -9.67 -4.40
N THR A 49 -3.52 -9.14 -5.46
CA THR A 49 -3.49 -9.73 -6.81
C THR A 49 -2.67 -8.87 -7.78
N THR A 50 -2.20 -9.46 -8.87
CA THR A 50 -1.46 -8.70 -9.91
C THR A 50 -2.30 -7.54 -10.47
N LEU A 51 -3.62 -7.72 -10.60
CA LEU A 51 -4.52 -6.65 -11.03
C LEU A 51 -4.53 -5.50 -10.03
N ALA A 52 -4.70 -5.80 -8.74
CA ALA A 52 -4.73 -4.78 -7.68
C ALA A 52 -3.41 -3.99 -7.59
N VAL A 53 -2.26 -4.67 -7.72
CA VAL A 53 -0.94 -4.01 -7.79
C VAL A 53 -0.85 -3.09 -9.01
N THR A 54 -1.41 -3.51 -10.16
CA THR A 54 -1.41 -2.73 -11.39
C THR A 54 -2.24 -1.46 -11.25
N GLU A 55 -3.44 -1.58 -10.69
CA GLU A 55 -4.35 -0.47 -10.42
C GLU A 55 -3.75 0.50 -9.40
N PHE A 56 -3.19 -0.02 -8.30
CA PHE A 56 -2.62 0.80 -7.23
C PHE A 56 -1.42 1.63 -7.70
N LEU A 57 -0.48 1.01 -8.42
CA LEU A 57 0.72 1.69 -8.89
C LEU A 57 0.47 2.55 -10.13
N GLY A 58 -0.69 2.40 -10.79
CA GLY A 58 -1.00 3.13 -12.03
C GLY A 58 -0.06 2.80 -13.18
N LEU A 59 0.44 1.56 -13.25
CA LEU A 59 1.39 1.10 -14.25
C LEU A 59 0.77 0.08 -15.21
N THR A 60 1.48 -0.25 -16.29
CA THR A 60 1.03 -1.28 -17.22
C THR A 60 1.20 -2.68 -16.61
N LYS A 61 0.31 -3.60 -17.02
CA LYS A 61 0.39 -5.02 -16.62
C LYS A 61 1.75 -5.65 -16.93
N GLY A 62 2.39 -5.27 -18.04
CA GLY A 62 3.71 -5.76 -18.42
C GLY A 62 4.79 -5.36 -17.41
N THR A 63 4.83 -4.08 -17.05
CA THR A 63 5.76 -3.54 -16.05
C THR A 63 5.56 -4.22 -14.69
N VAL A 64 4.31 -4.31 -14.23
CA VAL A 64 3.98 -4.93 -12.93
C VAL A 64 4.33 -6.41 -12.92
N SER A 65 3.99 -7.15 -13.98
CA SER A 65 4.31 -8.58 -14.07
C SER A 65 5.81 -8.83 -14.00
N GLN A 66 6.61 -7.99 -14.67
CA GLN A 66 8.07 -8.09 -14.61
C GLN A 66 8.62 -7.73 -13.23
N SER A 67 8.10 -6.69 -12.58
CA SER A 67 8.48 -6.32 -11.21
C SER A 67 8.17 -7.45 -10.22
N LEU A 68 6.97 -8.03 -10.28
CA LEU A 68 6.57 -9.15 -9.42
C LEU A 68 7.45 -10.38 -9.66
N LYS A 69 7.82 -10.67 -10.91
CA LYS A 69 8.75 -11.76 -11.23
C LYS A 69 10.13 -11.54 -10.61
N VAL A 70 10.64 -10.32 -10.59
CA VAL A 70 11.91 -10.00 -9.91
C VAL A 70 11.81 -10.21 -8.40
N LEU A 71 10.72 -9.77 -7.76
CA LEU A 71 10.48 -9.99 -6.34
C LEU A 71 10.38 -11.48 -5.99
N GLU A 72 9.66 -12.25 -6.81
CA GLU A 72 9.50 -13.70 -6.66
C GLU A 72 10.84 -14.45 -6.83
N ASN A 73 11.63 -14.10 -7.86
CA ASN A 73 12.97 -14.65 -8.07
C ASN A 73 13.93 -14.35 -6.91
N LYS A 74 13.72 -13.22 -6.21
CA LYS A 74 14.47 -12.86 -4.99
C LYS A 74 13.85 -13.42 -3.71
N SER A 75 12.84 -14.29 -3.84
CA SER A 75 12.10 -14.90 -2.73
C SER A 75 11.46 -13.91 -1.76
N LEU A 76 11.14 -12.69 -2.20
CA LEU A 76 10.53 -11.64 -1.37
C LEU A 76 9.00 -11.72 -1.36
N ILE A 77 8.43 -12.36 -2.38
CA ILE A 77 7.02 -12.70 -2.47
C ILE A 77 6.86 -14.14 -2.97
N ILE A 78 5.68 -14.71 -2.74
CA ILE A 78 5.23 -15.98 -3.31
C ILE A 78 3.85 -15.84 -3.94
N ARG A 79 3.57 -16.67 -4.94
CA ARG A 79 2.23 -16.82 -5.52
C ARG A 79 1.51 -18.00 -4.89
N GLN A 80 0.29 -17.76 -4.43
CA GLN A 80 -0.58 -18.78 -3.87
C GLN A 80 -1.92 -18.79 -4.61
N LYS A 81 -2.34 -19.95 -5.10
CA LYS A 81 -3.69 -20.12 -5.64
C LYS A 81 -4.70 -20.00 -4.52
N ASP A 82 -5.78 -19.26 -4.75
CA ASP A 82 -6.89 -19.21 -3.80
C ASP A 82 -7.45 -20.61 -3.55
N GLU A 83 -7.98 -20.82 -2.35
CA GLU A 83 -8.53 -22.12 -1.96
C GLU A 83 -9.88 -22.40 -2.61
N LYS A 84 -10.72 -21.37 -2.77
CA LYS A 84 -12.09 -21.45 -3.29
C LYS A 84 -12.14 -21.28 -4.81
N ASP A 85 -11.39 -20.33 -5.38
CA ASP A 85 -11.34 -20.04 -6.81
C ASP A 85 -9.91 -20.10 -7.37
N LYS A 86 -9.54 -21.24 -7.98
CA LYS A 86 -8.19 -21.45 -8.56
C LYS A 86 -7.81 -20.48 -9.69
N ARG A 87 -8.75 -19.68 -10.20
CA ARG A 87 -8.47 -18.59 -11.15
C ARG A 87 -7.76 -17.42 -10.44
N ILE A 88 -8.01 -17.22 -9.16
CA ILE A 88 -7.38 -16.17 -8.35
C ILE A 88 -5.98 -16.65 -7.91
N THR A 89 -5.02 -15.73 -7.98
CA THR A 89 -3.65 -15.95 -7.51
C THR A 89 -3.27 -14.78 -6.62
N HIS A 90 -3.12 -15.08 -5.33
CA HIS A 90 -2.67 -14.17 -4.30
C HIS A 90 -1.14 -14.04 -4.32
N LEU A 91 -0.66 -12.85 -3.99
CA LEU A 91 0.74 -12.49 -3.85
C LEU A 91 1.00 -12.23 -2.38
N LYS A 92 1.76 -13.10 -1.72
CA LYS A 92 2.07 -12.96 -0.30
C LYS A 92 3.52 -12.56 -0.11
N VAL A 93 3.76 -11.56 0.73
CA VAL A 93 5.11 -11.19 1.15
C VAL A 93 5.67 -12.30 2.03
N THR A 94 6.88 -12.75 1.74
CA THR A 94 7.56 -13.79 2.52
C THR A 94 8.22 -13.20 3.77
N ASN A 95 8.71 -14.06 4.66
CA ASN A 95 9.49 -13.62 5.82
C ASN A 95 10.74 -12.81 5.43
N SER A 96 11.42 -13.16 4.33
CA SER A 96 12.55 -12.38 3.82
C SER A 96 12.10 -11.03 3.23
N GLY A 97 10.94 -10.98 2.56
CA GLY A 97 10.31 -9.73 2.13
C GLY A 97 9.98 -8.81 3.30
N GLN A 98 9.35 -9.35 4.36
CA GLN A 98 9.06 -8.60 5.58
C GLN A 98 10.33 -8.12 6.29
N ALA A 99 11.36 -8.97 6.38
CA ALA A 99 12.64 -8.61 6.99
C ALA A 99 13.40 -7.53 6.19
N PHE A 100 13.26 -7.53 4.86
CA PHE A 100 13.77 -6.44 4.03
C PHE A 100 13.03 -5.14 4.33
N LEU A 101 11.69 -5.16 4.26
CA LEU A 101 10.86 -3.98 4.52
C LEU A 101 11.07 -3.40 5.92
N ALA A 102 11.20 -4.24 6.95
CA ALA A 102 11.45 -3.78 8.32
C ALA A 102 12.77 -3.00 8.46
N LYS A 103 13.73 -3.19 7.55
CA LYS A 103 15.01 -2.48 7.53
C LYS A 103 14.98 -1.23 6.64
N THR A 104 14.06 -1.16 5.69
CA THR A 104 14.07 -0.17 4.61
C THR A 104 12.79 0.64 4.49
N CYS A 105 11.76 0.37 5.27
CA CYS A 105 10.48 1.07 5.12
C CYS A 105 9.76 1.26 6.47
N PRO A 106 9.40 2.52 6.82
CA PRO A 106 9.80 3.76 6.16
C PRO A 106 11.32 4.03 6.32
N PRO A 107 11.92 4.88 5.46
CA PRO A 107 13.32 5.24 5.61
C PRO A 107 13.63 5.83 7.00
N GLN A 108 14.79 5.49 7.54
CA GLN A 108 15.15 5.87 8.92
C GLN A 108 15.20 7.39 9.13
N LYS A 109 15.62 8.15 8.09
CA LYS A 109 15.69 9.61 8.16
C LYS A 109 14.29 10.21 8.17
N PHE A 110 13.36 9.68 7.38
CA PHE A 110 11.95 10.08 7.46
C PHE A 110 11.38 9.82 8.85
N SER A 111 11.61 8.63 9.40
CA SER A 111 11.17 8.30 10.77
C SER A 111 11.75 9.24 11.83
N SER A 112 13.02 9.63 11.69
CA SER A 112 13.67 10.61 12.57
C SER A 112 13.07 12.00 12.43
N ALA A 113 12.75 12.42 11.21
CA ALA A 113 12.09 13.71 10.95
C ALA A 113 10.68 13.76 11.58
N VAL A 114 9.90 12.69 11.45
CA VAL A 114 8.55 12.60 12.05
C VAL A 114 8.61 12.63 13.58
N LYS A 115 9.63 12.03 14.20
CA LYS A 115 9.82 12.07 15.67
C LYS A 115 10.08 13.48 16.23
N ASN A 116 10.46 14.44 15.40
CA ASN A 116 10.62 15.83 15.82
C ASN A 116 9.29 16.58 15.88
N LEU A 117 8.20 15.99 15.38
CA LEU A 117 6.84 16.50 15.52
C LEU A 117 6.19 15.93 16.78
N SER A 118 5.40 16.74 17.47
CA SER A 118 4.52 16.29 18.55
C SER A 118 3.49 15.28 18.04
N THR A 119 2.95 14.44 18.93
CA THR A 119 1.88 13.48 18.57
C THR A 119 0.68 14.18 17.93
N HIS A 120 0.31 15.37 18.42
CA HIS A 120 -0.78 16.16 17.87
C HIS A 120 -0.50 16.58 16.42
N GLU A 121 0.68 17.13 16.14
CA GLU A 121 1.06 17.53 14.77
C GLU A 121 1.09 16.33 13.81
N GLN A 122 1.54 15.17 14.29
CA GLN A 122 1.52 13.94 13.50
C GLN A 122 0.08 13.52 13.16
N ASP A 123 -0.83 13.54 14.13
CA ASP A 123 -2.23 13.17 13.95
C ASP A 123 -2.95 14.15 13.01
N GLU A 124 -2.79 15.46 13.24
CA GLU A 124 -3.35 16.50 12.37
C GLU A 124 -2.83 16.40 10.93
N THR A 125 -1.52 16.17 10.75
CA THR A 125 -0.91 15.99 9.44
C THR A 125 -1.49 14.77 8.71
N LYS A 126 -1.62 13.62 9.41
CA LYS A 126 -2.23 12.40 8.83
C LYS A 126 -3.66 12.67 8.38
N ASP A 127 -4.47 13.31 9.22
CA ASP A 127 -5.88 13.57 8.91
C ASP A 127 -6.04 14.49 7.69
N LEU A 128 -5.23 15.55 7.59
CA LEU A 128 -5.25 16.45 6.44
C LEU A 128 -4.78 15.75 5.16
N LEU A 129 -3.71 14.96 5.22
CA LEU A 129 -3.23 14.19 4.07
C LEU A 129 -4.23 13.13 3.62
N TYR A 130 -4.93 12.46 4.54
CA TYR A 130 -6.00 11.52 4.19
C TYR A 130 -7.17 12.21 3.49
N LYS A 131 -7.61 13.37 4.00
CA LYS A 131 -8.67 14.16 3.35
C LYS A 131 -8.26 14.59 1.95
N LEU A 132 -7.03 15.10 1.80
CA LEU A 132 -6.50 15.50 0.50
C LEU A 132 -6.42 14.33 -0.48
N LEU A 133 -5.92 13.17 -0.03
CA LEU A 133 -5.82 11.96 -0.84
C LEU A 133 -7.20 11.50 -1.34
N ASN A 134 -8.20 11.46 -0.45
CA ASN A 134 -9.56 11.06 -0.81
C ASN A 134 -10.14 12.01 -1.87
N ASN A 135 -10.07 13.33 -1.64
CA ASN A 135 -10.54 14.33 -2.59
C ASN A 135 -9.82 14.21 -3.95
N TYR A 136 -8.52 13.94 -3.95
CA TYR A 136 -7.74 13.78 -5.17
C TYR A 136 -8.12 12.51 -5.94
N GLN A 137 -8.37 11.39 -5.24
CA GLN A 137 -8.86 10.15 -5.86
C GLN A 137 -10.24 10.35 -6.51
N GLU A 138 -11.15 11.04 -5.83
CA GLU A 138 -12.49 11.36 -6.35
C GLU A 138 -12.41 12.23 -7.60
N VAL A 139 -11.64 13.33 -7.57
CA VAL A 139 -11.49 14.25 -8.71
C VAL A 139 -10.83 13.56 -9.91
N THR A 140 -9.90 12.64 -9.68
CA THR A 140 -9.19 11.95 -10.77
C THR A 140 -9.91 10.71 -11.29
N GLY A 141 -11.05 10.32 -10.70
CA GLY A 141 -11.81 9.13 -11.10
C GLY A 141 -11.00 7.83 -10.98
N ARG A 142 -9.95 7.81 -10.15
CA ARG A 142 -9.13 6.61 -9.91
C ARG A 142 -9.82 5.72 -8.89
N THR A 143 -9.56 4.41 -8.95
CA THR A 143 -10.03 3.47 -7.93
C THR A 143 -9.61 3.98 -6.55
N ALA A 144 -10.58 4.21 -5.67
CA ALA A 144 -10.30 4.65 -4.33
C ALA A 144 -9.65 3.47 -3.59
N PHE A 145 -8.35 3.55 -3.38
CA PHE A 145 -7.65 2.66 -2.45
C PHE A 145 -7.61 3.35 -1.09
N GLY A 146 -8.06 2.65 -0.05
CA GLY A 146 -8.10 3.17 1.30
C GLY A 146 -8.09 2.07 2.35
N VAL A 147 -7.91 2.46 3.61
CA VAL A 147 -7.86 1.50 4.73
C VAL A 147 -9.25 0.92 4.96
N CYS A 148 -9.36 -0.41 5.01
CA CYS A 148 -10.64 -1.12 5.03
C CYS A 148 -11.58 -0.68 6.16
N LYS A 149 -11.08 -0.39 7.38
CA LYS A 149 -11.90 0.09 8.51
C LYS A 149 -12.61 1.43 8.24
N ASN A 150 -12.11 2.22 7.28
CA ASN A 150 -12.67 3.51 6.90
C ASN A 150 -13.60 3.40 5.67
N CYS A 151 -13.90 2.18 5.22
CA CYS A 151 -14.75 1.94 4.05
C CYS A 151 -16.23 1.87 4.45
N LYS A 152 -17.13 2.41 3.61
CA LYS A 152 -18.58 2.27 3.80
C LYS A 152 -19.10 0.83 3.88
N PHE A 153 -18.34 -0.12 3.33
CA PHE A 153 -18.66 -1.54 3.38
C PHE A 153 -18.17 -2.24 4.65
N ASN A 154 -17.41 -1.59 5.53
CA ASN A 154 -16.96 -2.19 6.79
C ASN A 154 -18.09 -2.15 7.82
N GLN A 155 -18.63 -3.31 8.18
CA GLN A 155 -19.79 -3.42 9.06
C GLN A 155 -19.43 -4.19 10.33
N ASN A 156 -19.74 -3.59 11.49
CA ASN A 156 -19.66 -4.27 12.78
C ASN A 156 -20.97 -5.04 13.00
N THR A 157 -20.85 -6.35 13.23
CA THR A 157 -21.96 -7.26 13.54
C THR A 157 -21.70 -7.91 14.90
N PRO A 158 -22.72 -8.48 15.57
CA PRO A 158 -22.52 -9.24 16.82
C PRO A 158 -21.49 -10.37 16.68
N GLU A 159 -21.36 -10.97 15.50
CA GLU A 159 -20.46 -12.07 15.19
C GLU A 159 -19.04 -11.62 14.75
N GLY A 160 -18.79 -10.31 14.71
CA GLY A 160 -17.50 -9.73 14.30
C GLY A 160 -17.62 -8.71 13.17
N ILE A 161 -16.52 -8.47 12.45
CA ILE A 161 -16.48 -7.49 11.35
C ILE A 161 -16.74 -8.21 10.02
N ARG A 162 -17.58 -7.62 9.18
CA ARG A 162 -17.92 -8.16 7.86
C ARG A 162 -17.79 -7.10 6.77
N CYS A 163 -17.46 -7.54 5.56
CA CYS A 163 -17.56 -6.68 4.38
C CYS A 163 -18.98 -6.75 3.81
N GLY A 164 -19.68 -5.61 3.73
CA GLY A 164 -21.02 -5.49 3.14
C GLY A 164 -21.05 -5.65 1.61
N LEU A 165 -19.89 -5.64 0.94
CA LEU A 165 -19.79 -5.89 -0.51
C LEU A 165 -19.60 -7.37 -0.83
N THR A 166 -18.61 -8.01 -0.19
CA THR A 166 -18.26 -9.42 -0.46
C THR A 166 -19.01 -10.40 0.43
N PHE A 167 -19.66 -9.90 1.49
CA PHE A 167 -20.34 -10.69 2.50
C PHE A 167 -19.42 -11.65 3.28
N GLU A 168 -18.11 -11.47 3.22
CA GLU A 168 -17.15 -12.28 3.99
C GLU A 168 -16.78 -11.63 5.34
N THR A 169 -16.45 -12.47 6.32
CA THR A 169 -15.88 -12.04 7.59
C THR A 169 -14.47 -11.46 7.40
N LEU A 170 -14.19 -10.36 8.07
CA LEU A 170 -12.91 -9.65 8.06
C LEU A 170 -12.19 -9.90 9.38
N SER A 171 -10.90 -10.22 9.29
CA SER A 171 -10.04 -10.28 10.48
C SER A 171 -9.71 -8.88 10.99
N LEU A 172 -9.24 -8.79 12.24
CA LEU A 172 -8.74 -7.53 12.80
C LEU A 172 -7.53 -6.96 12.06
N ASP A 173 -6.82 -7.79 11.30
CA ASP A 173 -5.70 -7.35 10.48
C ASP A 173 -6.18 -6.88 9.11
N ASP A 174 -7.13 -7.58 8.47
CA ASP A 174 -7.73 -7.15 7.18
C ASP A 174 -8.25 -5.71 7.24
N VAL A 175 -8.89 -5.33 8.35
CA VAL A 175 -9.50 -3.99 8.51
C VAL A 175 -8.47 -2.86 8.61
N LYS A 176 -7.23 -3.16 8.99
CA LYS A 176 -6.15 -2.17 9.12
C LYS A 176 -5.39 -1.96 7.80
N LEU A 177 -5.66 -2.77 6.79
CA LEU A 177 -4.91 -2.80 5.53
C LEU A 177 -5.67 -2.10 4.40
N ILE A 178 -4.93 -1.73 3.36
CA ILE A 178 -5.44 -1.12 2.13
C ILE A 178 -6.36 -2.12 1.41
N CYS A 179 -7.52 -1.63 0.97
CA CYS A 179 -8.50 -2.38 0.21
C CYS A 179 -8.71 -1.73 -1.17
N LYS A 180 -8.68 -2.53 -2.24
CA LYS A 180 -9.03 -2.10 -3.60
C LYS A 180 -10.53 -1.84 -3.79
N GLU A 181 -11.35 -2.49 -2.97
CA GLU A 181 -12.81 -2.33 -2.97
C GLU A 181 -13.24 -1.18 -2.05
N TYR A 182 -12.28 -0.34 -1.64
CA TYR A 182 -12.56 0.77 -0.74
C TYR A 182 -13.49 1.78 -1.43
N SER A 183 -14.40 2.31 -0.63
CA SER A 183 -15.28 3.40 -0.99
C SER A 183 -15.59 4.19 0.26
N THR A 184 -15.54 5.51 0.13
CA THR A 184 -16.18 6.47 1.02
C THR A 184 -17.70 6.43 0.86
#